data_AF-A0A915Z7A4-F1
#
_entry.id   AF-A0A915Z7A4-F1
#
_cell.length_a   1.000
_cell.length_b   1.000
_cell.length_c   1.000
_cell.angle_alpha   90.00
_cell.angle_beta   90.00
_cell.angle_gamma   90.00
#
_symmetry.space_group_name_H-M   'P 1'
#
loop_
_entity.id
_entity.type
_entity.pdbx_description
1 polymer ?
#
loop_
_entity_poly.entity_id
_entity_poly.type
_entity_poly.pdbx_seq_one_letter_code
_entity_poly.pdbx_strand_id
1 'polypeptide(L)' 'MRPMTDIEVRGIIFDGIIAGTDTTANTISYIIYYLAHNPDVKKKLLDEIDRTFQDDKIRPITEMNIG' A
#
# COMPACT_ATOMS: atom_id res chain seq x y z
N MET A 1 11.06 -2.16 -35.25
CA MET A 1 11.55 -1.70 -33.93
C MET A 1 12.67 -2.62 -33.48
N ARG A 2 13.73 -2.09 -32.85
CA ARG A 2 14.76 -2.93 -32.22
C ARG A 2 14.31 -3.35 -30.82
N PRO A 3 14.74 -4.52 -30.31
CA PRO A 3 14.55 -4.87 -28.90
C PRO A 3 15.19 -3.82 -27.98
N MET A 4 14.60 -3.63 -26.80
CA MET A 4 15.23 -2.84 -25.73
C MET A 4 16.48 -3.56 -25.25
N THR A 5 17.50 -2.78 -24.92
CA THR A 5 18.71 -3.27 -24.24
C THR A 5 18.43 -3.51 -22.76
N ASP A 6 19.25 -4.35 -22.12
CA ASP A 6 19.15 -4.60 -20.67
C ASP A 6 19.26 -3.31 -19.84
N ILE A 7 20.01 -2.31 -20.33
CA ILE A 7 20.16 -1.00 -19.68
C ILE A 7 18.84 -0.23 -19.72
N GLU A 8 18.18 -0.19 -20.88
CA GLU A 8 16.89 0.47 -21.04
C GLU A 8 15.80 -0.22 -20.19
N VAL A 9 15.79 -1.55 -20.15
CA VAL A 9 14.87 -2.33 -19.31
C VAL A 9 15.08 -2.02 -17.82
N ARG A 10 16.34 -2.02 -17.36
CA ARG A 10 16.66 -1.68 -15.96
C ARG A 10 16.25 -0.24 -15.63
N GLY A 11 16.52 0.71 -16.52
CA GLY A 11 16.12 2.11 -16.35
C GLY A 11 14.62 2.26 -16.11
N ILE A 12 13.79 1.65 -16.96
CA ILE A 12 12.33 1.70 -16.83
C ILE A 12 11.85 1.07 -15.51
N ILE A 13 12.46 -0.04 -15.08
CA ILE A 13 12.14 -0.67 -13.79
C ILE A 13 12.46 0.28 -12.63
N PHE A 14 13.65 0.90 -12.64
CA PHE A 14 14.04 1.86 -11.62
C PHE A 14 13.13 3.09 -11.59
N ASP A 15 12.79 3.64 -12.76
CA ASP A 15 11.87 4.77 -12.88
C ASP A 15 10.50 4.43 -12.27
N GLY A 16 9.97 3.24 -12.57
CA GLY A 16 8.71 2.76 -12.00
C GLY A 16 8.75 2.62 -10.47
N ILE A 17 9.84 2.07 -9.93
CA ILE A 17 10.02 1.92 -8.48
C ILE A 17 10.08 3.29 -7.80
N ILE A 18 10.88 4.23 -8.32
CA ILE A 18 11.04 5.55 -7.72
C ILE A 18 9.72 6.32 -7.77
N ALA A 19 9.07 6.36 -8.95
CA ALA A 19 7.79 7.04 -9.12
C ALA A 19 6.70 6.49 -8.18
N GLY A 20 6.63 5.17 -8.02
CA GLY A 20 5.69 4.52 -7.11
C GLY A 20 6.04 4.73 -5.64
N THR A 21 7.32 4.77 -5.28
CA THR A 21 7.78 4.88 -3.89
C THR A 21 7.44 6.24 -3.30
N ASP A 22 7.88 7.33 -3.94
CA ASP A 22 7.69 8.68 -3.38
C ASP A 22 6.21 9.03 -3.24
N THR A 23 5.41 8.71 -4.26
CA THR A 23 3.97 8.99 -4.26
C THR A 23 3.24 8.16 -3.22
N THR A 24 3.47 6.84 -3.16
CA THR A 24 2.80 5.95 -2.19
C THR A 24 3.21 6.26 -0.76
N ALA A 25 4.50 6.53 -0.50
CA ALA A 25 4.98 6.89 0.83
C ALA A 25 4.34 8.20 1.33
N ASN A 26 4.23 9.21 0.47
CA ASN A 26 3.55 10.45 0.79
C ASN A 26 2.04 10.22 1.05
N THR A 27 1.37 9.44 0.20
CA THR A 27 -0.05 9.09 0.40
C THR A 27 -0.28 8.40 1.75
N ILE A 28 0.53 7.41 2.10
CA ILE A 28 0.44 6.72 3.40
C ILE A 28 0.69 7.71 4.54
N SER A 29 1.66 8.61 4.40
CA SER A 29 1.95 9.64 5.40
C SER A 29 0.75 10.56 5.64
N TYR A 30 0.07 11.00 4.57
CA TYR A 30 -1.16 11.77 4.68
C TYR A 30 -2.30 10.97 5.32
N ILE A 31 -2.47 9.70 4.95
CA ILE A 31 -3.48 8.83 5.57
C ILE A 31 -3.26 8.78 7.09
N ILE A 32 -2.03 8.49 7.53
CA ILE A 32 -1.68 8.44 8.96
C ILE A 32 -1.94 9.79 9.64
N TYR A 33 -1.56 10.90 9.00
CA TYR A 33 -1.84 12.25 9.50
C TYR A 33 -3.34 12.47 9.71
N TYR A 34 -4.18 12.16 8.73
CA TYR A 34 -5.63 12.34 8.86
C TYR A 34 -6.24 11.40 9.91
N LEU A 35 -5.79 10.15 10.00
CA LEU A 35 -6.25 9.21 11.05
C LEU A 35 -5.89 9.71 12.45
N ALA A 36 -4.72 10.34 12.63
CA ALA A 36 -4.32 10.91 13.92
C ALA A 36 -5.25 12.05 14.37
N HIS A 37 -5.81 12.81 13.43
CA HIS A 37 -6.69 13.95 13.71
C HIS A 37 -8.19 13.60 13.70
N ASN A 38 -8.57 12.40 13.26
CA ASN A 38 -9.97 11.95 13.18
C ASN A 38 -10.13 10.60 13.92
N PRO A 39 -10.31 10.62 15.26
CA PRO A 39 -10.31 9.42 16.09
C PRO A 39 -11.43 8.41 15.76
N ASP A 40 -12.57 8.90 15.28
CA ASP A 40 -13.71 8.12 14.82
C ASP A 40 -13.38 7.32 13.55
N VAL A 41 -12.73 7.96 12.58
CA VAL A 41 -12.25 7.31 11.34
C VAL A 41 -11.15 6.29 11.67
N LYS A 42 -10.21 6.65 12.55
CA LYS A 42 -9.19 5.73 13.04
C LYS A 42 -9.79 4.50 13.71
N LYS A 43 -10.80 4.67 14.55
CA LYS A 43 -11.49 3.56 15.20
C LYS A 43 -12.13 2.64 14.16
N LYS A 44 -12.86 3.19 13.20
CA LYS A 44 -13.49 2.41 12.13
C LYS A 44 -12.48 1.58 11.33
N LEU A 45 -11.31 2.16 10.99
CA LEU A 45 -10.23 1.45 10.31
C LEU A 45 -9.71 0.26 11.13
N LEU A 46 -9.46 0.47 12.43
CA LEU A 46 -8.97 -0.59 13.32
C LEU A 46 -10.02 -1.69 13.49
N ASP A 47 -11.30 -1.34 13.66
CA ASP A 47 -12.40 -2.29 13.77
C ASP A 47 -12.53 -3.15 12.49
N GLU A 48 -12.26 -2.59 11.31
CA GLU A 48 -12.25 -3.32 10.04
C GLU A 48 -11.09 -4.30 9.93
N ILE A 49 -9.89 -3.91 10.39
CA ILE A 49 -8.72 -4.78 10.47
C ILE A 49 -9.01 -5.92 11.45
N ASP A 50 -9.47 -5.61 12.67
CA ASP A 50 -9.76 -6.62 13.69
C ASP A 50 -10.90 -7.55 13.25
N ARG A 51 -11.92 -7.07 12.54
CA ARG A 51 -12.97 -7.93 11.96
C ARG A 51 -12.42 -8.89 10.91
N THR A 52 -11.52 -8.40 10.06
CA THR A 52 -10.96 -9.19 8.96
C THR A 52 -9.98 -10.24 9.47
N PHE A 53 -9.10 -9.87 10.39
CA PHE A 53 -8.01 -10.73 10.85
C PHE A 53 -8.28 -11.45 12.16
N GLN A 54 -9.23 -10.97 12.97
CA GLN A 54 -9.56 -11.53 14.28
C GLN A 54 -8.28 -11.70 15.13
N ASP A 55 -8.08 -12.88 15.70
CA ASP A 55 -6.91 -13.20 16.52
C ASP A 55 -5.66 -13.54 15.67
N ASP A 56 -5.79 -13.77 14.36
CA ASP A 56 -4.69 -14.11 13.47
C ASP A 56 -4.33 -12.96 12.54
N LYS A 57 -3.53 -12.03 13.08
CA LYS A 57 -3.07 -10.81 12.39
C LYS A 57 -1.96 -11.03 11.37
N ILE A 58 -1.43 -12.26 11.27
CA ILE A 58 -0.30 -12.59 10.39
C ILE A 58 -0.70 -13.55 9.26
N ARG A 59 -1.93 -14.06 9.26
CA ARG A 59 -2.42 -14.92 8.18
C ARG A 59 -2.32 -14.20 6.82
N PRO A 60 -2.05 -14.95 5.73
CA PRO A 60 -2.05 -14.39 4.39
C PRO A 60 -3.38 -13.73 4.03
N ILE A 61 -3.30 -12.62 3.30
CA ILE A 61 -4.45 -11.98 2.67
C ILE A 61 -4.89 -12.84 1.48
N THR A 62 -6.20 -13.08 1.40
CA THR A 62 -6.85 -13.85 0.32
C THR A 62 -8.02 -13.06 -0.25
N GLU A 63 -8.54 -13.47 -1.41
CA GLU A 63 -9.70 -12.80 -2.05
C GLU A 63 -10.94 -12.73 -1.15
N MET A 64 -11.11 -13.70 -0.24
CA MET A 64 -12.20 -13.71 0.75
C MET A 64 -12.12 -12.56 1.77
N ASN A 65 -11.00 -11.81 1.80
CA ASN A 65 -10.76 -10.74 2.77
C ASN A 65 -11.02 -9.34 2.22
N ILE A 66 -11.33 -9.22 0.92
CA ILE A 66 -11.42 -7.94 0.21
C ILE A 66 -12.88 -7.48 0.01
N GLY A 67 -13.80 -7.99 0.85
CA GLY A 67 -15.24 -7.72 0.80
C GLY A 67 -15.66 -6.44 1.50
#